data_AF-A0A1T5B224-F1
#
_entry.id   AF-A0A1T5B224-F1
#
_cell.length_a   1.000
_cell.length_b   1.000
_cell.length_c   1.000
_cell.angle_alpha   90.00
_cell.angle_beta   90.00
_cell.angle_gamma   90.00
#
_symmetry.space_group_name_H-M   'P 1'
#
loop_
_entity.id
_entity.type
_entity.pdbx_description
1 polymer ?
#
loop_
_entity_poly.entity_id
_entity_poly.type
_entity_poly.pdbx_seq_one_letter_code
_entity_poly.pdbx_strand_id
1 'polypeptide(L)' 'MNLLFIGLQELFVLIPLFGFFIYTIYHAVRNPVLIENERLIWILIILLANVLGTIAYWGFGKNGRNKLGT' A
#
# COMPACT_ATOMS: atom_id res chain seq x y z
N MET A 1 27.38 -3.06 -11.75
CA MET A 1 25.91 -3.13 -11.61
C MET A 1 25.58 -3.04 -10.12
N ASN A 2 25.01 -1.92 -9.68
CA ASN A 2 24.53 -1.78 -8.30
C ASN A 2 23.12 -2.36 -8.23
N LEU A 3 22.94 -3.56 -7.69
CA LEU A 3 21.59 -4.14 -7.52
C LEU A 3 20.71 -3.35 -6.54
N LEU A 4 21.32 -2.44 -5.76
CA LEU A 4 20.71 -1.60 -4.73
C LEU A 4 20.66 -0.13 -5.19
N PHE A 5 19.97 0.18 -6.29
CA PHE A 5 19.70 1.56 -6.73
C PHE A 5 18.72 2.32 -5.82
N ILE A 6 18.52 1.90 -4.57
CA ILE A 6 17.74 2.64 -3.57
C ILE A 6 18.74 3.49 -2.80
N GLY A 7 18.72 4.81 -3.01
CA GLY A 7 19.52 5.73 -2.22
C GLY A 7 19.08 5.75 -0.75
N LEU A 8 19.93 6.31 0.11
CA LEU A 8 19.61 6.48 1.53
C LEU A 8 18.36 7.35 1.75
N GLN A 9 18.04 8.23 0.80
CA GLN A 9 16.86 9.10 0.85
C GLN A 9 15.56 8.31 0.65
N GLU A 10 15.54 7.38 -0.31
CA GLU A 10 14.39 6.53 -0.57
C GLU A 10 14.17 5.53 0.57
N LEU A 11 15.25 5.01 1.18
CA LEU A 11 15.15 4.15 2.37
C LEU A 11 14.49 4.88 3.55
N PHE A 12 14.76 6.18 3.72
CA PHE A 12 14.15 6.97 4.79
C PHE A 12 12.63 7.06 4.67
N VAL A 13 12.08 6.93 3.46
CA VAL A 13 10.63 6.91 3.21
C VAL A 13 10.08 5.48 3.23
N LEU A 14 10.78 4.53 2.59
CA LEU A 14 10.31 3.15 2.45
C LEU A 14 10.27 2.41 3.79
N ILE A 15 11.26 2.58 4.66
CA ILE A 15 11.33 1.89 5.95
C ILE A 15 10.13 2.21 6.85
N PRO A 16 9.81 3.49 7.14
CA PRO A 16 8.66 3.80 7.99
C PRO A 16 7.33 3.41 7.33
N LEU A 17 7.21 3.52 6.00
CA LEU A 17 6.00 3.12 5.29
C LEU A 17 5.77 1.60 5.40
N PHE A 18 6.83 0.81 5.18
CA PHE A 18 6.78 -0.64 5.31
C PHE A 18 6.60 -1.08 6.77
N GLY A 19 7.25 -0.38 7.71
CA GLY A 19 7.05 -0.59 9.14
C GLY A 19 5.61 -0.33 9.58
N PHE A 20 5.00 0.76 9.10
CA PHE A 20 3.60 1.06 9.35
C PHE A 20 2.66 -0.01 8.77
N PHE A 21 2.96 -0.48 7.56
CA PHE A 21 2.21 -1.57 6.93
C PHE A 21 2.25 -2.85 7.77
N ILE A 22 3.45 -3.30 8.17
CA ILE A 22 3.60 -4.48 9.05
C ILE A 22 2.89 -4.26 10.38
N TYR A 23 3.06 -3.09 11.00
CA TYR A 23 2.43 -2.76 12.27
C TYR A 23 0.89 -2.81 12.16
N THR A 24 0.33 -2.35 11.06
CA THR A 24 -1.12 -2.36 10.84
C THR A 24 -1.65 -3.79 10.72
N ILE A 25 -0.93 -4.68 10.03
CA ILE A 25 -1.27 -6.11 10.00
C ILE A 25 -1.19 -6.71 11.40
N TYR A 26 -0.09 -6.46 12.12
CA TYR A 26 0.08 -6.92 13.51
C TYR A 26 -1.05 -6.46 14.41
N HIS A 27 -1.43 -5.18 14.31
CA HIS A 27 -2.52 -4.59 15.07
C HIS A 27 -3.85 -5.24 14.70
N ALA A 28 -4.15 -5.42 13.41
CA ALA A 28 -5.37 -6.09 12.97
C ALA A 28 -5.47 -7.53 13.50
N VAL A 29 -4.36 -8.29 13.48
CA VAL A 29 -4.30 -9.67 13.99
C VAL A 29 -4.59 -9.73 15.50
N ARG A 30 -4.08 -8.76 16.26
CA ARG A 30 -4.20 -8.73 17.73
C ARG A 30 -5.36 -7.92 18.27
N ASN A 31 -6.13 -7.25 17.41
CA ASN A 31 -7.22 -6.41 17.85
C ASN A 31 -8.34 -7.27 18.48
N PRO A 32 -8.59 -7.16 19.80
CA PRO A 32 -9.59 -7.98 20.47
C PRO A 32 -11.03 -7.57 20.13
N VAL A 33 -11.22 -6.39 19.54
CA VAL A 33 -12.55 -5.88 19.14
C VAL A 33 -13.03 -6.55 17.85
N LEU A 34 -12.13 -7.04 17.00
CA LEU A 34 -12.48 -7.66 15.72
C LEU A 34 -12.89 -9.13 15.90
N ILE A 35 -14.11 -9.43 15.47
CA ILE A 35 -14.63 -10.80 15.33
C ILE A 35 -13.84 -11.51 14.22
N GLU A 36 -13.70 -12.85 14.27
CA GLU A 36 -12.83 -13.62 13.35
C GLU A 36 -13.02 -13.26 11.87
N ASN A 37 -14.26 -13.20 11.39
CA ASN A 37 -14.55 -12.87 10.00
C ASN A 37 -14.16 -11.42 9.66
N GLU A 38 -14.45 -10.47 10.54
CA GLU A 38 -14.08 -9.06 10.35
C GLU A 38 -12.57 -8.89 10.32
N ARG A 39 -11.86 -9.61 11.18
CA ARG A 39 -10.40 -9.63 11.23
C ARG A 39 -9.81 -10.10 9.92
N LEU A 40 -10.31 -11.21 9.38
CA LEU A 40 -9.86 -11.75 8.09
C LEU A 40 -10.10 -10.75 6.96
N ILE A 41 -11.27 -10.12 6.93
CA ILE A 41 -11.61 -9.09 5.93
C ILE A 41 -10.63 -7.91 6.02
N TRP A 42 -10.34 -7.39 7.22
CA TRP A 42 -9.40 -6.28 7.38
C TRP A 42 -7.99 -6.62 6.94
N ILE A 43 -7.49 -7.82 7.29
CA ILE A 43 -6.18 -8.29 6.86
C ILE A 43 -6.14 -8.38 5.33
N LEU A 44 -7.17 -8.94 4.70
CA LEU A 44 -7.28 -9.00 3.24
C LEU A 44 -7.29 -7.62 2.60
N ILE A 45 -8.05 -6.66 3.16
CA ILE A 45 -8.07 -5.28 2.66
C ILE A 45 -6.68 -4.66 2.74
N ILE A 46 -5.97 -4.80 3.87
CA ILE A 46 -4.63 -4.24 4.04
C ILE A 46 -3.67 -4.80 2.98
N LEU A 47 -3.69 -6.12 2.75
CA LEU A 47 -2.83 -6.78 1.76
C LEU A 47 -3.19 -6.36 0.32
N LEU A 48 -4.47 -6.27 0.00
CA LEU A 48 -4.97 -5.97 -1.34
C LEU A 48 -4.98 -4.48 -1.67
N ALA A 49 -4.86 -3.58 -0.69
CA ALA A 49 -4.88 -2.12 -0.92
C ALA A 49 -3.87 -1.68 -1.98
N ASN A 50 -2.67 -2.28 -1.99
CA ASN A 50 -1.64 -2.00 -3.01
C ASN A 50 -2.07 -2.43 -4.42
N VAL A 51 -2.75 -3.58 -4.52
CA VAL A 51 -3.28 -4.10 -5.79
C VAL A 51 -4.41 -3.19 -6.27
N LEU A 52 -5.33 -2.80 -5.38
CA LEU A 52 -6.42 -1.88 -5.69
C LEU A 52 -5.90 -0.52 -6.14
N GLY A 53 -4.87 0.02 -5.48
CA GLY A 53 -4.22 1.26 -5.90
C GLY A 53 -3.59 1.17 -7.29
N THR A 54 -2.98 0.03 -7.61
CA THR A 54 -2.43 -0.24 -8.95
C THR A 54 -3.54 -0.29 -10.00
N ILE A 55 -4.62 -1.04 -9.73
CA ILE A 55 -5.79 -1.11 -10.63
C ILE A 55 -6.41 0.27 -10.80
N ALA A 56 -6.55 1.04 -9.72
CA ALA A 56 -7.10 2.40 -9.77
C ALA A 56 -6.25 3.35 -10.62
N TYR A 57 -4.92 3.27 -10.53
CA TYR A 57 -4.03 4.01 -11.42
C TYR A 57 -4.24 3.64 -12.89
N TRP A 58 -4.32 2.35 -13.20
CA TRP A 58 -4.56 1.88 -14.58
C TRP A 58 -5.96 2.19 -15.10
N GLY A 59 -6.96 2.23 -14.23
CA GLY A 59 -8.35 2.56 -14.59
C GLY A 59 -8.56 4.05 -14.79
N PHE A 60 -8.08 4.88 -13.86
CA PHE A 60 -8.38 6.31 -13.79
C PHE A 60 -7.17 7.21 -14.04
N GLY A 61 -6.00 6.83 -13.53
CA GLY A 61 -4.79 7.66 -13.55
C GLY A 61 -4.02 7.66 -14.87
N LYS A 62 -4.05 6.55 -15.64
CA LYS A 62 -3.19 6.36 -16.81
C LYS A 62 -3.41 7.36 -17.94
N ASN A 63 -4.59 7.99 -18.02
CA ASN A 63 -4.95 8.94 -19.07
C ASN A 63 -4.69 10.41 -18.67
N GLY A 64 -3.97 10.65 -17.57
CA GLY A 64 -3.73 11.97 -17.00
C GLY A 64 -2.83 12.87 -17.88
N ARG A 65 -3.44 13.50 -18.89
CA ARG A 65 -3.15 14.86 -19.47
C ARG A 65 -3.63 15.07 -20.92
N ASN A 66 -4.23 14.09 -21.60
CA ASN A 66 -4.69 14.27 -22.98
C ASN A 66 -5.99 15.08 -23.14
N LYS A 67 -6.48 15.76 -22.09
CA LYS A 67 -7.68 16.61 -22.12
C LYS A 67 -7.44 18.08 -21.75
N LEU A 68 -6.19 18.50 -21.53
CA LEU A 68 -5.81 19.91 -21.33
C LEU A 68 -5.08 20.45 -22.57
N GLY A 69 -5.55 20.05 -23.75
CA GLY A 69 -5.24 20.73 -25.00
C GLY A 69 -6.22 21.89 -25.17
N THR A 70 -5.88 23.03 -24.61
CA THR A 70 -6.34 24.36 -25.04
C THR A 70 -5.11 25.16 -25.42
#